data_AF-A0A7M7IN34-F1
#
_entry.id   AF-A0A7M7IN34-F1
#
_cell.length_a   1.000
_cell.length_b   1.000
_cell.length_c   1.000
_cell.angle_alpha   90.00
_cell.angle_beta   90.00
_cell.angle_gamma   90.00
#
_symmetry.space_group_name_H-M   'P 1'
#
loop_
_entity.id
_entity.type
_entity.pdbx_description
1 polymer ?
#
loop_
_entity_poly.entity_id
_entity_poly.type
_entity_poly.pdbx_seq_one_letter_code
_entity_poly.pdbx_strand_id
1 'polypeptide(L)'
;MAVERRKIWYSLIQVYREFAKESSVHGIKYTIQAKTTIERLLWLIVVIISLVCSGQLANQFYERHKSANRRTTVVTNQFPSLKLAIPAVTLCQGHLVSAERLRPFLTMQKRLYLPRGLTIDDFEQGLRYLREIVYPSNQYSDELEKLQRILNANRMSLPQLLEQISPNCTDLLVTCMYEGRNESCDELFVPILTTYGICCSFNKAVQRRWQTAFTRYTPKVNRDLYSINFGSRYILSVLLKPYNTSDRIASITYGDGYKFLIHERYTRPGPNAVEFMAGEAYETVVGLYGTCLTSSPEVLSLSSSQRDCR
;
A
#
# COMPACT_ATOMS: atom_id res chain seq x y z
N MET A 1 -63.85 23.27 14.39
CA MET A 1 -62.74 23.00 13.44
C MET A 1 -62.61 24.02 12.30
N ALA A 2 -63.62 24.25 11.44
CA ALA A 2 -63.46 25.17 10.29
C ALA A 2 -63.30 26.67 10.67
N VAL A 3 -64.02 27.13 11.70
CA VAL A 3 -63.94 28.51 12.22
C VAL A 3 -62.59 28.81 12.85
N GLU A 4 -62.02 27.83 13.54
CA GLU A 4 -60.73 27.92 14.22
C GLU A 4 -59.58 27.99 13.21
N ARG A 5 -59.64 27.20 12.13
CA ARG A 5 -58.72 27.32 10.99
C ARG A 5 -58.76 28.71 10.35
N ARG A 6 -59.94 29.32 10.19
CA ARG A 6 -60.06 30.68 9.60
C ARG A 6 -59.42 31.76 10.48
N LYS A 7 -59.57 31.65 11.80
CA LYS A 7 -58.91 32.57 12.75
C LYS A 7 -57.39 32.45 12.68
N ILE A 8 -56.87 31.22 12.65
CA ILE A 8 -55.43 30.95 12.53
C ILE A 8 -54.88 31.53 11.21
N TRP A 9 -55.57 31.32 10.09
CA TRP A 9 -55.16 31.86 8.80
C TRP A 9 -55.09 33.39 8.76
N TYR A 10 -56.07 34.07 9.36
CA TYR A 10 -56.07 35.52 9.43
C TYR A 10 -54.89 36.04 10.26
N SER A 11 -54.65 35.43 11.41
CA SER A 11 -53.48 35.76 12.25
C SER A 11 -52.17 35.54 11.51
N LEU A 12 -52.02 34.43 10.77
CA LEU A 12 -50.82 34.16 9.98
C LEU A 12 -50.57 35.20 8.89
N ILE A 13 -51.63 35.63 8.20
CA ILE A 13 -51.53 36.67 7.17
C ILE A 13 -51.12 38.01 7.78
N GLN A 14 -51.67 38.36 8.96
CA GLN A 14 -51.32 39.59 9.66
C GLN A 14 -49.85 39.57 10.11
N VAL A 15 -49.41 38.48 10.71
CA VAL A 15 -48.02 38.28 11.14
C VAL A 15 -47.06 38.33 9.94
N TYR A 16 -47.41 37.68 8.82
CA TYR A 16 -46.59 37.75 7.61
C TYR A 16 -46.50 39.17 7.05
N ARG A 17 -47.60 39.94 7.10
CA ARG A 17 -47.64 41.33 6.64
C ARG A 17 -46.72 42.24 7.43
N GLU A 18 -46.74 42.10 8.74
CA GLU A 18 -45.89 42.85 9.65
C GLU A 18 -44.42 42.44 9.46
N PHE A 19 -44.15 41.13 9.42
CA PHE A 19 -42.82 40.59 9.16
C PHE A 19 -42.23 41.10 7.84
N ALA A 20 -42.96 41.01 6.74
CA ALA A 20 -42.45 41.42 5.44
C ALA A 20 -42.22 42.94 5.31
N LYS A 21 -42.94 43.75 6.10
CA LYS A 21 -42.78 45.20 6.12
C LYS A 21 -41.51 45.62 6.88
N GLU A 22 -41.22 44.92 7.98
CA GLU A 22 -40.10 45.23 8.88
C GLU A 22 -38.85 44.38 8.62
N SER A 23 -38.93 43.36 7.75
CA SER A 23 -37.80 42.48 7.42
C SER A 23 -36.70 43.19 6.64
N SER A 24 -35.44 42.86 6.96
CA SER A 24 -34.25 43.24 6.19
C SER A 24 -33.98 42.33 4.99
N VAL A 25 -34.75 41.25 4.82
CA VAL A 25 -34.61 40.32 3.69
C VAL A 25 -35.15 41.00 2.43
N HIS A 26 -34.23 41.31 1.53
CA HIS A 26 -34.54 41.93 0.25
C HIS A 26 -35.45 41.01 -0.57
N GLY A 27 -36.48 41.57 -1.23
CA GLY A 27 -37.46 40.81 -2.00
C GLY A 27 -38.75 40.48 -1.23
N ILE A 28 -38.68 40.21 0.09
CA ILE A 28 -39.87 39.84 0.88
C ILE A 28 -40.87 41.01 1.00
N LYS A 29 -40.38 42.24 1.15
CA LYS A 29 -41.24 43.44 1.18
C LYS A 29 -42.11 43.60 -0.08
N TYR A 30 -41.59 43.20 -1.23
CA TYR A 30 -42.27 43.32 -2.52
C TYR A 30 -43.36 42.26 -2.74
N THR A 31 -43.38 41.17 -1.97
CA THR A 31 -44.47 40.18 -2.03
C THR A 31 -45.80 40.74 -1.51
N ILE A 32 -45.76 41.87 -0.78
CA ILE A 32 -46.92 42.53 -0.20
C ILE A 32 -47.18 43.89 -0.86
N GLN A 33 -46.12 44.65 -1.16
CA GLN A 33 -46.23 45.99 -1.72
C GLN A 33 -46.56 46.02 -3.22
N ALA A 34 -46.30 44.95 -3.96
CA ALA A 34 -46.61 44.86 -5.39
C ALA A 34 -48.12 45.02 -5.66
N LYS A 35 -48.44 45.69 -6.76
CA LYS A 35 -49.82 46.10 -7.09
C LYS A 35 -50.64 44.95 -7.66
N THR A 36 -50.00 44.08 -8.44
CA THR A 36 -50.66 42.94 -9.09
C THR A 36 -50.32 41.62 -8.40
N THR A 37 -51.24 40.66 -8.46
CA THR A 37 -51.03 39.30 -7.94
C THR A 37 -49.90 38.57 -8.67
N ILE A 38 -49.72 38.85 -9.96
CA ILE A 38 -48.64 38.29 -10.80
C ILE A 38 -47.28 38.80 -10.33
N GLU A 39 -47.15 40.12 -10.10
CA GLU A 39 -45.92 40.72 -9.59
C GLU A 39 -45.56 40.18 -8.20
N ARG A 40 -46.55 39.99 -7.32
CA ARG A 40 -46.35 39.33 -6.01
C ARG A 40 -45.84 37.90 -6.14
N LEU A 41 -46.36 37.14 -7.10
CA LEU A 41 -45.93 35.77 -7.37
C LEU A 41 -44.49 35.74 -7.92
N LEU A 42 -44.13 36.65 -8.82
CA LEU A 42 -42.77 36.77 -9.35
C LEU A 42 -41.77 37.08 -8.24
N TRP A 43 -42.06 38.05 -7.36
CA TRP A 43 -41.20 38.36 -6.22
C TRP A 43 -41.07 37.19 -5.25
N LEU A 44 -42.15 36.44 -5.02
CA LEU A 44 -42.11 35.23 -4.21
C LEU A 44 -41.18 34.16 -4.82
N ILE A 45 -41.27 33.95 -6.13
CA ILE A 45 -40.39 33.01 -6.86
C ILE A 45 -38.93 33.44 -6.75
N VAL A 46 -38.63 34.73 -6.95
CA VAL A 46 -37.26 35.27 -6.84
C VAL A 46 -36.69 35.06 -5.44
N VAL A 47 -37.49 35.32 -4.39
CA VAL A 47 -37.06 35.09 -2.99
C VAL A 47 -36.80 33.60 -2.74
N ILE A 48 -37.66 32.71 -3.23
CA ILE A 48 -37.48 31.25 -3.07
C ILE A 48 -36.20 30.79 -3.78
N ILE A 49 -35.98 31.21 -5.02
CA ILE A 49 -34.77 30.88 -5.78
C ILE A 49 -33.53 31.41 -5.06
N SER A 50 -33.56 32.66 -4.59
CA SER A 50 -32.45 33.26 -3.84
C SER A 50 -32.15 32.49 -2.55
N LEU A 51 -33.16 32.00 -1.83
CA LEU A 51 -32.98 31.22 -0.62
C LEU A 51 -32.36 29.86 -0.92
N VAL A 52 -32.83 29.17 -1.98
CA VAL A 52 -32.28 27.88 -2.42
C VAL A 52 -30.81 28.05 -2.85
N CYS A 53 -30.50 29.06 -3.67
CA CYS A 53 -29.14 29.34 -4.09
C CYS A 53 -28.23 29.69 -2.90
N SER A 54 -28.71 30.49 -1.95
CA SER A 54 -27.97 30.82 -0.72
C SER A 54 -27.68 29.57 0.12
N GLY A 55 -28.67 28.69 0.31
CA GLY A 55 -28.49 27.42 1.02
C GLY A 55 -27.49 26.49 0.33
N GLN A 56 -27.54 26.41 -1.00
CA GLN A 56 -26.57 25.64 -1.79
C GLN A 56 -25.15 26.19 -1.66
N LEU A 57 -24.98 27.52 -1.75
CA LEU A 57 -23.69 28.18 -1.55
C LEU A 57 -23.14 27.96 -0.14
N ALA A 58 -23.99 28.11 0.89
CA ALA A 58 -23.60 27.85 2.28
C ALA A 58 -23.12 26.39 2.45
N ASN A 59 -23.82 25.42 1.85
CA ASN A 59 -23.40 24.03 1.87
C ASN A 59 -22.06 23.82 1.15
N GLN A 60 -21.85 24.45 -0.01
CA GLN A 60 -20.57 24.38 -0.72
C GLN A 60 -19.42 25.00 0.10
N PHE A 61 -19.65 26.14 0.75
CA PHE A 61 -18.65 26.75 1.63
C PHE A 61 -18.33 25.87 2.84
N TYR A 62 -19.34 25.22 3.42
CA TYR A 62 -19.16 24.28 4.53
C TYR A 62 -18.30 23.08 4.11
N GLU A 63 -18.61 22.45 2.98
CA GLU A 63 -17.82 21.32 2.46
C GLU A 63 -16.39 21.75 2.05
N ARG A 64 -16.24 22.95 1.48
CA ARG A 64 -14.91 23.52 1.19
C ARG A 64 -14.12 23.76 2.46
N HIS A 65 -14.73 24.29 3.52
CA HIS A 65 -14.05 24.53 4.79
C HIS A 65 -13.60 23.21 5.43
N LYS A 66 -14.49 22.21 5.45
CA LYS A 66 -14.19 20.86 5.95
C LYS A 66 -13.04 20.19 5.18
N SER A 67 -12.98 20.35 3.86
CA SER A 67 -11.89 19.80 3.04
C SER A 67 -10.59 20.62 3.12
N ALA A 68 -10.68 21.95 3.24
CA ALA A 68 -9.52 22.84 3.28
C ALA A 68 -8.71 22.76 4.57
N ASN A 69 -9.25 22.18 5.65
CA ASN A 69 -8.54 21.99 6.93
C ASN A 69 -7.38 20.97 6.84
N ARG A 70 -7.14 20.38 5.66
CA ARG A 70 -6.06 19.42 5.40
C ARG A 70 -5.24 19.86 4.17
N ARG A 71 -4.47 20.95 4.32
CA ARG A 71 -3.57 21.43 3.27
C ARG A 71 -2.15 20.93 3.51
N THR A 72 -1.57 20.25 2.53
CA THR A 72 -0.14 19.93 2.52
C THR A 72 0.65 21.12 1.99
N THR A 73 1.73 21.48 2.68
CA THR A 73 2.65 22.54 2.26
C THR A 73 4.08 22.05 2.42
N VAL A 74 4.97 22.58 1.59
CA VAL A 74 6.41 22.28 1.68
C VAL A 74 7.00 23.17 2.76
N VAL A 75 7.44 22.57 3.86
CA VAL A 75 8.09 23.29 4.96
C VAL A 75 9.50 23.73 4.57
N THR A 76 10.25 22.83 3.92
CA THR A 76 11.62 23.11 3.46
C THR A 76 12.00 22.13 2.34
N ASN A 77 12.80 22.61 1.39
CA ASN A 77 13.43 21.78 0.35
C ASN A 77 14.86 21.37 0.74
N GLN A 78 15.38 21.87 1.87
CA GLN A 78 16.75 21.65 2.35
C GLN A 78 16.73 20.88 3.68
N PHE A 79 15.86 19.88 3.78
CA PHE A 79 15.82 19.03 4.97
C PHE A 79 17.10 18.18 5.05
N PRO A 80 17.80 18.12 6.20
CA PRO A 80 19.05 17.37 6.31
C PRO A 80 18.85 15.86 6.09
N SER A 81 19.57 15.27 5.14
CA SER A 81 19.46 13.84 4.81
C SER A 81 19.77 12.92 6.00
N LEU A 82 20.66 13.33 6.91
CA LEU A 82 20.98 12.57 8.14
C LEU A 82 19.80 12.41 9.10
N LYS A 83 18.75 13.23 8.97
CA LYS A 83 17.51 13.13 9.74
C LYS A 83 16.44 12.29 9.05
N LEU A 84 16.72 11.77 7.85
CA LEU A 84 15.84 10.84 7.16
C LEU A 84 16.22 9.42 7.55
N ALA A 85 15.23 8.64 7.96
CA ALA A 85 15.44 7.24 8.24
C ALA A 85 15.80 6.50 6.95
N ILE A 86 16.76 5.58 7.05
CA ILE A 86 17.13 4.69 5.96
C ILE A 86 15.90 3.82 5.64
N PRO A 87 15.50 3.70 4.36
CA PRO A 87 14.36 2.85 3.98
C PRO A 87 14.69 1.37 4.16
N ALA A 88 13.67 0.52 3.98
CA ALA A 88 13.91 -0.89 3.73
C ALA A 88 14.27 -1.09 2.25
N VAL A 89 15.29 -1.92 2.00
CA VAL A 89 15.72 -2.30 0.66
C VAL A 89 15.52 -3.79 0.49
N THR A 90 14.51 -4.17 -0.28
CA THR A 90 14.18 -5.56 -0.56
C THR A 90 14.68 -5.93 -1.96
N LEU A 91 15.46 -6.99 -2.05
CA LEU A 91 15.98 -7.55 -3.29
C LEU A 91 15.34 -8.90 -3.57
N CYS A 92 14.81 -9.03 -4.79
CA CYS A 92 14.00 -10.14 -5.27
C CYS A 92 14.53 -10.61 -6.61
N GLN A 93 14.91 -11.87 -6.72
CA GLN A 93 15.23 -12.44 -8.03
C GLN A 93 13.95 -12.80 -8.81
N GLY A 94 12.85 -13.10 -8.10
CA GLY A 94 11.60 -13.56 -8.70
C GLY A 94 11.58 -15.03 -9.07
N HIS A 95 12.61 -15.81 -8.71
CA HIS A 95 12.62 -17.27 -8.81
C HIS A 95 11.79 -17.88 -7.69
N LEU A 96 10.81 -18.70 -8.06
CA LEU A 96 10.00 -19.46 -7.12
C LEU A 96 10.62 -20.80 -6.80
N VAL A 97 11.24 -21.44 -7.79
CA VAL A 97 11.80 -22.79 -7.66
C VAL A 97 13.17 -22.85 -8.33
N SER A 98 14.17 -23.27 -7.56
CA SER A 98 15.55 -23.53 -7.99
C SER A 98 15.77 -25.04 -8.15
N ALA A 99 16.40 -25.46 -9.24
CA ALA A 99 16.73 -26.85 -9.49
C ALA A 99 17.78 -27.39 -8.49
N GLU A 100 18.77 -26.57 -8.13
CA GLU A 100 19.80 -26.86 -7.13
C GLU A 100 19.20 -27.14 -5.75
N ARG A 101 18.05 -26.53 -5.45
CA ARG A 101 17.32 -26.75 -4.18
C ARG A 101 16.27 -27.86 -4.28
N LEU A 102 15.57 -27.95 -5.41
CA LEU A 102 14.55 -28.97 -5.62
C LEU A 102 15.15 -30.38 -5.65
N ARG A 103 16.32 -30.56 -6.27
CA ARG A 103 16.97 -31.88 -6.38
C ARG A 103 17.24 -32.50 -5.00
N PRO A 104 17.98 -31.83 -4.06
CA PRO A 104 18.15 -32.33 -2.69
C PRO A 104 16.83 -32.52 -1.95
N PHE A 105 15.84 -31.65 -2.15
CA PHE A 105 14.51 -31.80 -1.55
C PHE A 105 13.85 -33.13 -1.98
N LEU A 106 13.92 -33.50 -3.26
CA LEU A 106 13.37 -34.75 -3.75
C LEU A 106 14.21 -35.98 -3.36
N THR A 107 15.54 -35.86 -3.33
CA THR A 107 16.45 -37.02 -3.11
C THR A 107 16.77 -37.30 -1.64
N MET A 108 16.97 -36.26 -0.82
CA MET A 108 17.38 -36.41 0.58
C MET A 108 16.19 -36.54 1.52
N GLN A 109 15.06 -35.91 1.18
CA GLN A 109 13.83 -36.01 1.95
C GLN A 109 13.07 -37.26 1.48
N LYS A 110 13.32 -38.40 2.13
CA LYS A 110 12.62 -39.70 1.93
C LYS A 110 11.08 -39.65 2.19
N ARG A 111 10.42 -38.49 2.08
CA ARG A 111 9.13 -38.22 2.75
C ARG A 111 8.11 -37.39 1.96
N LEU A 112 8.30 -37.15 0.65
CA LEU A 112 7.15 -36.64 -0.12
C LEU A 112 6.16 -37.79 -0.31
N TYR A 113 5.10 -37.81 0.51
CA TYR A 113 4.01 -38.77 0.36
C TYR A 113 3.16 -38.37 -0.84
N LEU A 114 3.02 -39.28 -1.80
CA LEU A 114 2.18 -39.10 -2.98
C LEU A 114 0.85 -39.84 -2.80
N PRO A 115 -0.30 -39.13 -2.85
CA PRO A 115 -1.61 -39.76 -2.88
C PRO A 115 -1.76 -40.74 -4.05
N ARG A 116 -2.68 -41.70 -3.93
CA ARG A 116 -2.96 -42.67 -5.02
C ARG A 116 -3.30 -41.95 -6.32
N GLY A 117 -2.63 -42.36 -7.39
CA GLY A 117 -2.79 -41.80 -8.74
C GLY A 117 -2.02 -40.51 -9.00
N LEU A 118 -1.16 -40.06 -8.08
CA LEU A 118 -0.25 -38.93 -8.29
C LEU A 118 1.21 -39.40 -8.29
N THR A 119 2.02 -38.73 -9.10
CA THR A 119 3.43 -39.03 -9.33
C THR A 119 4.33 -37.86 -8.93
N ILE A 120 5.65 -38.08 -8.94
CA ILE A 120 6.64 -37.00 -8.77
C ILE A 120 6.55 -36.00 -9.94
N ASP A 121 6.25 -36.49 -11.15
CA ASP A 121 6.06 -35.61 -12.32
C ASP A 121 4.89 -34.64 -12.11
N ASP A 122 3.77 -35.12 -11.55
CA ASP A 122 2.65 -34.24 -11.20
C ASP A 122 3.04 -33.14 -10.20
N PHE A 123 3.95 -33.45 -9.26
CA PHE A 123 4.50 -32.47 -8.32
C PHE A 123 5.37 -31.44 -9.06
N GLU A 124 6.34 -31.90 -9.84
CA GLU A 124 7.25 -31.01 -10.59
C GLU A 124 6.50 -30.13 -11.60
N GLN A 125 5.48 -30.67 -12.28
CA GLN A 125 4.65 -29.89 -13.20
C GLN A 125 3.84 -28.82 -12.46
N GLY A 126 3.23 -29.17 -11.33
CA GLY A 126 2.56 -28.17 -10.49
C GLY A 126 3.50 -27.05 -10.04
N LEU A 127 4.75 -27.37 -9.71
CA LEU A 127 5.77 -26.38 -9.35
C LEU A 127 6.07 -25.38 -10.48
N ARG A 128 6.13 -25.85 -11.73
CA ARG A 128 6.37 -24.99 -12.91
C ARG A 128 5.29 -23.94 -13.10
N TYR A 129 4.05 -24.25 -12.72
CA TYR A 129 2.89 -23.37 -12.87
C TYR A 129 2.57 -22.51 -11.64
N LEU A 130 3.43 -22.50 -10.61
CA LEU A 130 3.23 -21.67 -9.40
C LEU A 130 3.05 -20.18 -9.68
N ARG A 131 3.53 -19.69 -10.84
CA ARG A 131 3.32 -18.32 -11.29
C ARG A 131 1.83 -17.95 -11.36
N GLU A 132 0.94 -18.89 -11.68
CA GLU A 132 -0.51 -18.65 -11.78
C GLU A 132 -1.14 -18.19 -10.46
N ILE A 133 -0.50 -18.51 -9.33
CA ILE A 133 -0.96 -18.06 -8.01
C ILE A 133 -0.89 -16.53 -7.90
N VAL A 134 0.07 -15.91 -8.59
CA VAL A 134 0.25 -14.45 -8.61
C VAL A 134 -0.46 -13.83 -9.82
N TYR A 135 -0.41 -14.50 -10.98
CA TYR A 135 -1.01 -14.06 -12.23
C TYR A 135 -1.95 -15.14 -12.78
N PRO A 136 -3.20 -15.22 -12.29
CA PRO A 136 -4.10 -16.31 -12.64
C PRO A 136 -4.49 -16.25 -14.11
N SER A 137 -4.23 -17.35 -14.82
CA SER A 137 -4.69 -17.57 -16.21
C SER A 137 -5.81 -18.63 -16.29
N ASN A 138 -5.95 -19.44 -15.23
CA ASN A 138 -6.86 -20.60 -15.13
C ASN A 138 -6.57 -21.70 -16.16
N GLN A 139 -5.40 -21.70 -16.81
CA GLN A 139 -5.05 -22.69 -17.81
C GLN A 139 -4.53 -24.00 -17.19
N TYR A 140 -3.90 -23.93 -16.02
CA TYR A 140 -3.23 -25.07 -15.37
C TYR A 140 -3.86 -25.40 -14.01
N SER A 141 -5.19 -25.26 -13.91
CA SER A 141 -5.92 -25.52 -12.67
C SER A 141 -5.75 -26.94 -12.17
N ASP A 142 -5.69 -27.91 -13.08
CA ASP A 142 -5.61 -29.33 -12.76
C ASP A 142 -4.25 -29.68 -12.14
N GLU A 143 -3.15 -29.18 -12.72
CA GLU A 143 -1.79 -29.35 -12.20
C GLU A 143 -1.63 -28.70 -10.81
N LEU A 144 -2.20 -27.51 -10.63
CA LEU A 144 -2.18 -26.81 -9.35
C LEU A 144 -3.05 -27.50 -8.30
N GLU A 145 -4.20 -28.06 -8.68
CA GLU A 145 -5.02 -28.87 -7.78
C GLU A 145 -4.28 -30.13 -7.34
N LYS A 146 -3.61 -30.83 -8.26
CA LYS A 146 -2.76 -31.99 -7.93
C LYS A 146 -1.65 -31.61 -6.97
N LEU A 147 -0.95 -30.48 -7.20
CA LEU A 147 0.05 -29.96 -6.28
C LEU A 147 -0.54 -29.69 -4.90
N GLN A 148 -1.70 -29.03 -4.84
CA GLN A 148 -2.38 -28.75 -3.57
C GLN A 148 -2.77 -30.03 -2.83
N ARG A 149 -3.21 -31.07 -3.53
CA ARG A 149 -3.50 -32.39 -2.94
C ARG A 149 -2.26 -33.04 -2.35
N ILE A 150 -1.12 -32.96 -3.04
CA ILE A 150 0.18 -33.45 -2.54
C ILE A 150 0.59 -32.67 -1.29
N LEU A 151 0.52 -31.35 -1.32
CA LEU A 151 0.84 -30.49 -0.17
C LEU A 151 -0.03 -30.79 1.05
N ASN A 152 -1.35 -30.92 0.84
CA ASN A 152 -2.31 -31.28 1.90
C ASN A 152 -1.99 -32.64 2.53
N ALA A 153 -1.66 -33.65 1.72
CA ALA A 153 -1.35 -34.98 2.20
C ALA A 153 -0.05 -35.02 3.05
N ASN A 154 0.87 -34.09 2.78
CA ASN A 154 2.11 -33.91 3.54
C ASN A 154 1.99 -32.89 4.70
N ARG A 155 0.81 -32.30 4.91
CA ARG A 155 0.57 -31.20 5.87
C ARG A 155 1.55 -30.05 5.69
N MET A 156 1.92 -29.78 4.44
CA MET A 156 2.87 -28.76 4.05
C MET A 156 2.12 -27.58 3.43
N SER A 157 2.37 -26.37 3.91
CA SER A 157 1.85 -25.16 3.27
C SER A 157 2.75 -24.75 2.10
N LEU A 158 2.19 -24.08 1.08
CA LEU A 158 2.97 -23.55 -0.04
C LEU A 158 4.15 -22.67 0.42
N PRO A 159 3.98 -21.76 1.40
CA PRO A 159 5.11 -21.02 1.93
C PRO A 159 6.22 -21.95 2.50
N GLN A 160 5.88 -22.95 3.31
CA GLN A 160 6.89 -23.90 3.85
C GLN A 160 7.59 -24.71 2.75
N LEU A 161 6.91 -24.97 1.64
CA LEU A 161 7.52 -25.59 0.48
C LEU A 161 8.53 -24.63 -0.17
N LEU A 162 8.12 -23.39 -0.47
CA LEU A 162 8.98 -22.36 -1.06
C LEU A 162 10.24 -22.13 -0.22
N GLU A 163 10.14 -22.16 1.10
CA GLU A 163 11.31 -22.05 1.99
C GLU A 163 12.41 -23.10 1.70
N GLN A 164 12.01 -24.28 1.22
CA GLN A 164 12.93 -25.39 0.96
C GLN A 164 13.45 -25.39 -0.49
N ILE A 165 12.63 -24.93 -1.44
CA ILE A 165 12.91 -25.07 -2.87
C ILE A 165 13.23 -23.74 -3.58
N SER A 166 12.97 -22.59 -2.97
CA SER A 166 13.35 -21.27 -3.50
C SER A 166 14.79 -20.92 -3.12
N PRO A 167 15.50 -20.11 -3.93
CA PRO A 167 16.80 -19.56 -3.55
C PRO A 167 16.76 -18.88 -2.17
N ASN A 168 17.79 -19.14 -1.34
CA ASN A 168 17.92 -18.49 -0.04
C ASN A 168 18.75 -17.19 -0.17
N CYS A 169 18.73 -16.34 0.85
CA CYS A 169 19.48 -15.09 0.82
C CYS A 169 21.00 -15.28 0.87
N THR A 170 21.46 -16.33 1.55
CA THR A 170 22.88 -16.64 1.76
C THR A 170 23.58 -17.02 0.46
N ASP A 171 22.85 -17.68 -0.46
CA ASP A 171 23.38 -18.12 -1.75
C ASP A 171 23.32 -16.99 -2.80
N LEU A 172 22.37 -16.05 -2.64
CA LEU A 172 22.20 -14.89 -3.52
C LEU A 172 23.20 -13.76 -3.23
N LEU A 173 23.47 -13.50 -1.95
CA LEU A 173 24.29 -12.38 -1.49
C LEU A 173 25.72 -12.83 -1.21
N VAL A 174 26.65 -12.45 -2.09
CA VAL A 174 28.08 -12.85 -1.97
C VAL A 174 28.81 -11.98 -0.97
N THR A 175 28.56 -10.67 -0.99
CA THR A 175 29.22 -9.71 -0.08
C THR A 175 28.28 -8.58 0.24
N CYS A 176 28.22 -8.20 1.50
CA CYS A 176 27.39 -7.12 1.99
C CYS A 176 28.26 -6.11 2.75
N MET A 177 28.11 -4.84 2.38
CA MET A 177 28.79 -3.74 3.04
C MET A 177 27.74 -2.73 3.51
N TYR A 178 27.78 -2.38 4.78
CA TYR A 178 26.94 -1.36 5.39
C TYR A 178 27.82 -0.24 5.92
N GLU A 179 27.59 0.99 5.46
CA GLU A 179 28.34 2.18 5.88
C GLU A 179 29.87 2.04 5.75
N GLY A 180 30.34 1.32 4.71
CA GLY A 180 31.75 1.07 4.46
C GLY A 180 32.36 -0.08 5.26
N ARG A 181 31.56 -0.83 6.03
CA ARG A 181 32.01 -2.01 6.80
C ARG A 181 31.45 -3.27 6.20
N ASN A 182 32.31 -4.29 6.05
CA ASN A 182 31.87 -5.61 5.65
C ASN A 182 31.06 -6.22 6.79
N GLU A 183 29.81 -6.58 6.50
CA GLU A 183 28.88 -7.19 7.44
C GLU A 183 28.45 -8.56 6.90
N SER A 184 28.07 -9.46 7.80
CA SER A 184 27.48 -10.73 7.37
C SER A 184 26.14 -10.49 6.68
N CYS A 185 26.00 -10.97 5.43
CA CYS A 185 24.77 -10.85 4.67
C CYS A 185 23.57 -11.47 5.39
N ASP A 186 23.78 -12.58 6.08
CA ASP A 186 22.76 -13.33 6.83
C ASP A 186 22.26 -12.56 8.06
N GLU A 187 23.06 -11.65 8.58
CA GLU A 187 22.68 -10.79 9.70
C GLU A 187 22.06 -9.46 9.23
N LEU A 188 22.48 -8.98 8.06
CA LEU A 188 22.07 -7.70 7.49
C LEU A 188 20.73 -7.80 6.72
N PHE A 189 20.52 -8.91 6.03
CA PHE A 189 19.34 -9.18 5.22
C PHE A 189 18.51 -10.31 5.80
N VAL A 190 17.19 -10.17 5.70
CA VAL A 190 16.25 -11.19 6.18
C VAL A 190 15.37 -11.70 5.06
N PRO A 191 15.09 -13.02 5.03
CA PRO A 191 14.14 -13.56 4.08
C PRO A 191 12.73 -13.06 4.41
N ILE A 192 12.03 -12.54 3.41
CA ILE A 192 10.63 -12.13 3.49
C ILE A 192 9.85 -12.72 2.33
N LEU A 193 8.61 -13.12 2.59
CA LEU A 193 7.68 -13.55 1.56
C LEU A 193 7.03 -12.33 0.90
N THR A 194 7.10 -12.25 -0.42
CA THR A 194 6.52 -11.18 -1.24
C THR A 194 5.71 -11.76 -2.38
N THR A 195 5.11 -10.90 -3.21
CA THR A 195 4.48 -11.29 -4.47
C THR A 195 5.47 -11.78 -5.52
N TYR A 196 6.78 -11.65 -5.29
CA TYR A 196 7.86 -12.16 -6.16
C TYR A 196 8.49 -13.44 -5.59
N GLY A 197 7.87 -14.08 -4.60
CA GLY A 197 8.44 -15.23 -3.88
C GLY A 197 9.23 -14.80 -2.65
N ILE A 198 10.23 -15.59 -2.28
CA ILE A 198 11.13 -15.28 -1.17
C ILE A 198 12.17 -14.25 -1.64
N CYS A 199 12.23 -13.13 -0.93
CA CYS A 199 13.16 -12.03 -1.19
C CYS A 199 13.98 -11.72 0.06
N CYS A 200 15.07 -10.98 -0.09
CA CYS A 200 15.93 -10.59 1.02
C CYS A 200 15.75 -9.12 1.31
N SER A 201 15.49 -8.76 2.56
CA SER A 201 15.18 -7.38 2.93
C SER A 201 16.15 -6.85 3.96
N PHE A 202 16.82 -5.75 3.63
CA PHE A 202 17.60 -4.95 4.56
C PHE A 202 16.69 -3.97 5.29
N ASN A 203 16.94 -3.79 6.59
CA ASN A 203 16.26 -2.81 7.45
C ASN A 203 14.73 -2.91 7.50
N LYS A 204 14.15 -4.08 7.24
CA LYS A 204 12.72 -4.33 7.43
C LYS A 204 12.38 -4.41 8.91
N ALA A 205 11.37 -3.66 9.34
CA ALA A 205 10.77 -3.89 10.65
C ALA A 205 9.91 -5.15 10.58
N VAL A 206 10.25 -6.13 11.42
CA VAL A 206 9.47 -7.36 11.62
C VAL A 206 8.56 -7.15 12.82
N GLN A 207 7.26 -7.00 12.56
CA GLN A 207 6.25 -6.97 13.62
C GLN A 207 6.03 -8.39 14.15
N ARG A 208 6.13 -8.59 15.48
CA ARG A 208 6.01 -9.91 16.16
C ARG A 208 4.78 -10.73 15.75
N ARG A 209 3.67 -10.07 15.41
CA ARG A 209 2.40 -10.73 14.98
C ARG A 209 2.51 -11.45 13.62
N TRP A 210 3.52 -11.13 12.83
CA TRP A 210 3.75 -11.70 11.49
C TRP A 210 5.02 -12.55 11.43
N GLN A 211 5.51 -13.02 12.58
CA GLN A 211 6.49 -14.10 12.66
C GLN A 211 5.83 -15.37 12.13
N THR A 212 5.83 -15.53 10.81
CA THR A 212 5.65 -16.85 10.19
C THR A 212 6.88 -17.69 10.50
N ALA A 213 6.78 -19.01 10.35
CA ALA A 213 7.90 -19.94 10.55
C ALA A 213 9.20 -19.55 9.80
N PHE A 214 9.07 -18.76 8.72
CA PHE A 214 10.15 -18.15 7.91
C PHE A 214 11.10 -17.21 8.65
N THR A 215 10.68 -16.65 9.79
CA THR A 215 11.44 -15.60 10.46
C THR A 215 11.68 -15.98 11.91
N ARG A 216 12.63 -16.91 12.13
CA ARG A 216 13.42 -16.92 13.39
C ARG A 216 14.38 -15.74 13.46
N TYR A 217 13.98 -14.60 12.90
CA TYR A 217 14.74 -13.37 12.90
C TYR A 217 14.19 -12.49 14.01
N THR A 218 15.04 -12.23 15.00
CA THR A 218 14.86 -11.12 15.93
C THR A 218 15.55 -9.90 15.32
N PRO A 219 14.83 -8.81 15.02
CA PRO A 219 15.48 -7.60 14.56
C PRO A 219 16.53 -7.17 15.58
N LYS A 220 17.82 -7.18 15.18
CA LYS A 220 18.93 -6.70 16.03
C LYS A 220 18.68 -5.28 16.52
N VAL A 221 17.97 -4.48 15.71
CA VAL A 221 17.69 -3.07 15.98
C VAL A 221 16.20 -2.77 15.75
N ASN A 222 15.41 -2.64 16.82
CA ASN A 222 13.98 -2.27 16.75
C ASN A 222 13.76 -0.75 16.78
N ARG A 223 14.60 0.01 16.07
CA ARG A 223 14.51 1.47 15.91
C ARG A 223 14.94 1.87 14.51
N ASP A 224 14.51 3.02 14.05
CA ASP A 224 14.89 3.51 12.73
C ASP A 224 16.40 3.74 12.65
N LEU A 225 16.96 3.40 11.49
CA LEU A 225 18.37 3.60 11.20
C LEU A 225 18.54 4.94 10.50
N TYR A 226 19.63 5.63 10.81
CA TYR A 226 20.01 6.91 10.21
C TYR A 226 21.47 6.81 9.83
N SER A 227 21.85 7.45 8.72
CA SER A 227 23.23 7.46 8.24
C SER A 227 23.73 8.89 8.07
N ILE A 228 25.04 9.07 8.21
CA ILE A 228 25.74 10.28 7.76
C ILE A 228 26.47 10.06 6.43
N ASN A 229 26.51 8.82 5.94
CA ASN A 229 27.16 8.47 4.70
C ASN A 229 26.22 8.74 3.52
N PHE A 230 26.59 9.72 2.70
CA PHE A 230 25.86 10.11 1.50
C PHE A 230 26.84 10.34 0.35
N GLY A 231 26.35 10.21 -0.88
CA GLY A 231 27.17 10.42 -2.08
C GLY A 231 28.20 9.31 -2.27
N SER A 232 29.49 9.66 -2.27
CA SER A 232 30.59 8.72 -2.53
C SER A 232 30.82 7.70 -1.42
N ARG A 233 30.16 7.87 -0.27
CA ARG A 233 30.12 6.89 0.82
C ARG A 233 28.76 6.23 0.81
N TYR A 234 28.67 5.08 0.16
CA TYR A 234 27.42 4.32 0.05
C TYR A 234 26.91 3.86 1.42
N ILE A 235 25.60 3.93 1.63
CA ILE A 235 24.94 3.41 2.84
C ILE A 235 24.95 1.89 2.82
N LEU A 236 24.66 1.31 1.66
CA LEU A 236 24.54 -0.13 1.43
C LEU A 236 25.18 -0.45 0.08
N SER A 237 26.06 -1.46 0.08
CA SER A 237 26.60 -2.05 -1.14
C SER A 237 26.47 -3.56 -1.04
N VAL A 238 25.98 -4.19 -2.11
CA VAL A 238 25.78 -5.63 -2.17
C VAL A 238 26.35 -6.18 -3.47
N LEU A 239 27.07 -7.30 -3.35
CA LEU A 239 27.50 -8.09 -4.49
C LEU A 239 26.59 -9.31 -4.59
N LEU A 240 25.99 -9.49 -5.76
CA LEU A 240 25.00 -10.53 -6.01
C LEU A 240 25.60 -11.65 -6.87
N LYS A 241 25.22 -12.89 -6.56
CA LYS A 241 25.62 -14.05 -7.36
C LYS A 241 24.83 -14.08 -8.68
N PRO A 242 25.48 -14.20 -9.85
CA PRO A 242 24.76 -14.44 -11.10
C PRO A 242 24.14 -15.85 -11.07
N TYR A 243 22.95 -16.01 -11.65
CA TYR A 243 22.28 -17.31 -11.67
C TYR A 243 22.28 -17.92 -13.07
N ASN A 244 22.46 -19.22 -13.12
CA ASN A 244 22.35 -19.95 -14.37
C ASN A 244 20.86 -20.12 -14.73
N THR A 245 20.49 -19.83 -15.98
CA THR A 245 19.14 -20.03 -16.50
C THR A 245 18.66 -21.48 -16.39
N SER A 246 19.58 -22.45 -16.37
CA SER A 246 19.25 -23.87 -16.16
C SER A 246 18.75 -24.19 -14.75
N ASP A 247 19.00 -23.32 -13.77
CA ASP A 247 18.54 -23.50 -12.39
C ASP A 247 17.10 -23.01 -12.19
N ARG A 248 16.57 -22.20 -13.12
CA ARG A 248 15.25 -21.57 -13.02
C ARG A 248 14.14 -22.53 -13.46
N ILE A 249 13.48 -23.20 -12.51
CA ILE A 249 12.33 -24.09 -12.80
C ILE A 249 11.03 -23.29 -12.92
N ALA A 250 10.79 -22.34 -12.01
CA ALA A 250 9.61 -21.50 -12.00
C ALA A 250 9.97 -20.07 -11.57
N SER A 251 9.41 -19.07 -12.25
CA SER A 251 9.70 -17.66 -11.96
C SER A 251 8.54 -16.72 -12.31
N ILE A 252 8.45 -15.65 -11.53
CA ILE A 252 7.48 -14.56 -11.65
C ILE A 252 8.00 -13.45 -12.57
N THR A 253 9.30 -13.17 -12.50
CA THR A 253 9.97 -12.15 -13.31
C THR A 253 10.47 -12.75 -14.62
N TYR A 254 10.53 -11.92 -15.66
CA TYR A 254 11.21 -12.26 -16.91
C TYR A 254 12.50 -11.43 -16.97
N GLY A 255 13.63 -12.07 -17.26
CA GLY A 255 14.93 -11.44 -17.37
C GLY A 255 15.97 -11.99 -16.39
N ASP A 256 17.24 -11.66 -16.65
CA ASP A 256 18.40 -12.12 -15.90
C ASP A 256 18.93 -10.94 -15.09
N GLY A 257 18.52 -10.86 -13.82
CA GLY A 257 18.82 -9.76 -12.92
C GLY A 257 18.01 -9.80 -11.63
N TYR A 258 18.24 -8.81 -10.77
CA TYR A 258 17.57 -8.69 -9.48
C TYR A 258 16.65 -7.48 -9.45
N LYS A 259 15.41 -7.70 -9.03
CA LYS A 259 14.46 -6.64 -8.77
C LYS A 259 14.71 -6.04 -7.39
N PHE A 260 14.94 -4.75 -7.33
CA PHE A 260 15.04 -3.98 -6.08
C PHE A 260 13.72 -3.27 -5.81
N LEU A 261 13.31 -3.28 -4.55
CA LEU A 261 12.10 -2.67 -4.03
C LEU A 261 12.49 -1.84 -2.81
N ILE A 262 12.42 -0.52 -2.95
CA ILE A 262 12.76 0.42 -1.88
C ILE A 262 11.46 0.97 -1.31
N HIS A 263 11.23 0.74 -0.02
CA HIS A 263 9.97 1.06 0.62
C HIS A 263 10.16 1.45 2.09
N GLU A 264 9.10 1.97 2.69
CA GLU A 264 9.12 2.27 4.12
C GLU A 264 9.35 1.02 4.95
N ARG A 265 10.13 1.18 6.02
CA ARG A 265 10.53 0.09 6.91
C ARG A 265 9.37 -0.73 7.48
N TYR A 266 8.27 -0.07 7.83
CA TYR A 266 7.12 -0.69 8.50
C TYR A 266 6.07 -1.24 7.52
N THR A 267 6.16 -0.90 6.24
CA THR A 267 5.23 -1.39 5.21
C THR A 267 5.80 -2.62 4.51
N ARG A 268 4.93 -3.38 3.83
CA ARG A 268 5.37 -4.46 2.94
C ARG A 268 5.81 -3.87 1.60
N PRO A 269 6.79 -4.48 0.92
CA PRO A 269 7.06 -4.13 -0.47
C PRO A 269 5.78 -4.36 -1.29
N GLY A 270 5.34 -3.34 -2.01
CA GLY A 270 4.08 -3.31 -2.74
C GLY A 270 4.09 -2.19 -3.77
N PRO A 271 2.93 -1.80 -4.34
CA PRO A 271 2.85 -0.87 -5.48
C PRO A 271 3.47 0.51 -5.24
N ASN A 272 3.59 0.93 -3.97
CA ASN A 272 4.16 2.21 -3.59
C ASN A 272 5.69 2.16 -3.39
N ALA A 273 6.30 0.98 -3.53
CA ALA A 273 7.75 0.85 -3.49
C ALA A 273 8.36 1.44 -4.76
N VAL A 274 9.54 2.05 -4.64
CA VAL A 274 10.37 2.38 -5.80
C VAL A 274 10.98 1.09 -6.30
N GLU A 275 10.72 0.73 -7.56
CA GLU A 275 11.14 -0.54 -8.14
C GLU A 275 12.10 -0.32 -9.32
N PHE A 276 13.17 -1.10 -9.40
CA PHE A 276 14.04 -1.17 -10.58
C PHE A 276 14.69 -2.55 -10.70
N MET A 277 15.21 -2.88 -11.88
CA MET A 277 15.96 -4.11 -12.14
C MET A 277 17.45 -3.78 -12.22
N ALA A 278 18.28 -4.49 -11.47
CA ALA A 278 19.73 -4.50 -11.64
C ALA A 278 20.13 -5.69 -12.51
N GLY A 279 20.74 -5.42 -13.67
CA GLY A 279 21.19 -6.46 -14.59
C GLY A 279 22.47 -7.15 -14.12
N GLU A 280 22.71 -8.35 -14.64
CA GLU A 280 23.96 -9.08 -14.40
C GLU A 280 25.18 -8.38 -15.04
N ALA A 281 26.36 -8.56 -14.45
CA ALA A 281 27.64 -8.01 -14.92
C ALA A 281 27.75 -6.46 -14.95
N TYR A 282 26.82 -5.73 -14.33
CA TYR A 282 26.88 -4.28 -14.18
C TYR A 282 26.94 -3.85 -12.72
N GLU A 283 27.68 -2.79 -12.44
CA GLU A 283 27.55 -2.04 -11.20
C GLU A 283 26.39 -1.04 -11.33
N THR A 284 25.39 -1.16 -10.46
CA THR A 284 24.21 -0.26 -10.47
C THR A 284 24.27 0.65 -9.23
N VAL A 285 24.49 1.94 -9.46
CA VAL A 285 24.50 2.96 -8.40
C VAL A 285 23.15 3.64 -8.32
N VAL A 286 22.56 3.66 -7.12
CA VAL A 286 21.18 4.15 -6.91
C VAL A 286 21.21 5.35 -5.96
N GLY A 287 20.87 6.53 -6.50
CA GLY A 287 20.64 7.73 -5.71
C GLY A 287 19.21 7.77 -5.16
N LEU A 288 19.06 7.94 -3.85
CA LEU A 288 17.76 8.04 -3.20
C LEU A 288 17.50 9.46 -2.70
N TYR A 289 16.31 9.97 -3.02
CA TYR A 289 15.81 11.24 -2.52
C TYR A 289 14.64 10.96 -1.59
N GLY A 290 14.85 11.16 -0.29
CA GLY A 290 13.81 10.96 0.71
C GLY A 290 13.00 12.22 0.95
N THR A 291 11.72 12.05 1.26
CA THR A 291 10.84 13.11 1.75
C THR A 291 10.35 12.76 3.15
N CYS A 292 10.17 13.77 4.00
CA CYS A 292 9.59 13.59 5.33
C CYS A 292 8.26 14.35 5.37
N LEU A 293 7.19 13.63 5.69
CA LEU A 293 5.87 14.21 5.88
C LEU A 293 5.61 14.35 7.38
N THR A 294 5.30 15.57 7.82
CA THR A 294 4.90 15.85 9.20
C THR A 294 3.54 16.54 9.22
N SER A 295 2.74 16.25 10.24
CA SER A 295 1.44 16.92 10.46
C SER A 295 1.57 18.02 11.49
N SER A 296 0.88 19.14 11.29
CA SER A 296 0.83 20.22 12.27
C SER A 296 0.03 19.81 13.51
N PRO A 297 0.23 20.45 14.67
CA PRO A 297 -0.54 20.17 15.89
C PRO A 297 -2.05 20.30 15.69
N GLU A 298 -2.50 21.26 14.86
CA GLU A 298 -3.90 21.49 14.55
C GLU A 298 -4.50 20.27 13.85
N VAL A 299 -3.79 19.71 12.86
CA VAL A 299 -4.24 18.49 12.16
C VAL A 299 -4.25 17.28 13.09
N LEU A 300 -3.25 17.17 13.97
CA LEU A 300 -3.18 16.08 14.95
C LEU A 300 -4.29 16.17 16.01
N SER A 301 -4.82 17.37 16.28
CA SER A 301 -5.94 17.58 17.21
C SER A 301 -7.32 17.17 16.65
N LEU A 302 -7.46 17.06 15.32
CA LEU A 302 -8.72 16.65 14.68
C LEU A 302 -9.08 15.20 15.02
N SER A 303 -10.37 14.85 15.04
CA SER A 303 -10.78 13.46 15.27
C SER A 303 -10.45 12.57 14.05
N SER A 304 -10.39 11.25 14.26
CA SER A 304 -10.10 10.30 13.16
C SER A 304 -11.09 10.42 11.99
N SER A 305 -12.38 10.65 12.28
CA SER A 305 -13.42 10.84 11.26
C SER A 305 -13.29 12.17 10.52
N GLN A 306 -12.76 13.20 11.17
CA GLN A 306 -12.47 14.49 10.54
C GLN A 306 -11.18 14.47 9.72
N ARG A 307 -10.20 13.64 10.10
CA ARG A 307 -8.95 13.47 9.35
C ARG A 307 -9.14 12.65 8.08
N ASP A 308 -10.10 11.72 8.06
CA ASP A 308 -10.39 10.84 6.91
C ASP A 308 -9.12 10.14 6.39
N CYS A 309 -8.19 9.81 7.30
CA CYS A 309 -7.03 8.99 6.98
C CYS A 309 -7.50 7.54 6.88
N ARG A 310 -7.30 6.91 5.72
CA ARG A 310 -7.51 5.47 5.50
C ARG A 310 -6.29 4.67 5.95
#